data_AF-A0A101HQ13-F1
#
_entry.id   AF-A0A101HQ13-F1
#
_cell.length_a   1.000
_cell.length_b   1.000
_cell.length_c   1.000
_cell.angle_alpha   90.00
_cell.angle_beta   90.00
_cell.angle_gamma   90.00
#
_symmetry.space_group_name_H-M   'P 1'
#
loop_
_entity.id
_entity.type
_entity.pdbx_description
1 polymer ?
#
loop_
_entity_poly.entity_id
_entity_poly.type
_entity_poly.pdbx_seq_one_letter_code
_entity_poly.pdbx_strand_id
1 'polypeptide(L)' 'EIKRISGPVAGKADLLVVPDIVSGNILGKSAVYLAGGTIAGLILGAAAPIVIVSRADSAPSKLASIALASYSILSSNKDD' A
#
# COMPACT_ATOMS: atom_id res chain seq x y z
N GLU A 1 3.42 -9.88 22.52
CA GLU A 1 3.67 -10.37 23.90
C GLU A 1 2.58 -9.98 24.90
N ILE A 2 2.28 -8.68 25.09
CA ILE A 2 1.27 -8.22 26.07
C ILE A 2 -0.10 -8.90 25.92
N LYS A 3 -0.62 -9.03 24.68
CA LYS A 3 -1.92 -9.66 24.41
C LYS A 3 -1.87 -11.20 24.31
N ARG A 4 -0.69 -11.83 24.48
CA ARG A 4 -0.47 -13.28 24.33
C ARG A 4 -1.01 -13.90 23.02
N ILE A 5 -1.04 -13.11 21.95
CA ILE A 5 -1.39 -13.58 20.60
C ILE A 5 -0.12 -14.08 19.91
N SER A 6 -0.15 -15.33 19.44
CA SER A 6 0.89 -15.95 18.63
C SER A 6 0.36 -16.28 17.23
N GLY A 7 1.27 -16.48 16.28
CA GLY A 7 0.93 -16.83 14.90
C GLY A 7 2.04 -16.47 13.93
N PRO A 8 1.97 -16.96 12.68
CA PRO A 8 3.03 -16.80 11.69
C PRO A 8 3.32 -15.33 11.34
N VAL A 9 2.35 -14.43 11.50
CA VAL A 9 2.44 -13.00 11.13
C VAL A 9 2.28 -12.04 12.31
N ALA A 10 2.12 -12.56 13.53
CA ALA A 10 1.86 -11.73 14.72
C ALA A 10 3.01 -10.74 14.97
N GLY A 11 2.73 -9.44 14.83
CA GLY A 11 3.72 -8.36 15.01
C GLY A 11 4.71 -8.18 13.85
N LYS A 12 4.55 -8.90 12.74
CA LYS A 12 5.48 -8.88 11.60
C LYS A 12 4.78 -9.10 10.25
N ALA A 13 3.56 -8.60 10.10
CA ALA A 13 2.82 -8.74 8.85
C ALA A 13 3.35 -7.77 7.79
N ASP A 14 3.63 -8.27 6.58
CA ASP A 14 3.98 -7.45 5.41
C ASP A 14 2.76 -6.85 4.72
N LEU A 15 1.60 -7.52 4.82
CA LEU A 15 0.34 -7.11 4.20
C LEU A 15 -0.79 -7.05 5.25
N LEU A 16 -1.54 -5.95 5.22
CA LEU A 16 -2.71 -5.73 6.06
C LEU A 16 -3.97 -5.71 5.19
N VAL A 17 -4.84 -6.70 5.36
CA VAL A 17 -6.18 -6.70 4.75
C VAL A 17 -7.14 -6.01 5.70
N VAL A 18 -7.78 -4.95 5.21
CA VAL A 18 -8.72 -4.14 5.99
C VAL A 18 -10.15 -4.67 5.81
N PRO A 19 -11.04 -4.50 6.80
CA PRO A 19 -12.41 -5.04 6.74
C PRO A 19 -13.29 -4.30 5.72
N ASP A 20 -13.01 -3.02 5.45
CA ASP A 20 -13.78 -2.17 4.55
C ASP A 20 -12.96 -0.95 4.07
N ILE A 21 -13.53 -0.21 3.12
CA ILE A 21 -12.89 0.97 2.50
C ILE A 21 -12.66 2.13 3.48
N VAL A 22 -13.55 2.31 4.46
CA VAL A 22 -13.44 3.39 5.45
C VAL A 22 -12.26 3.09 6.37
N SER A 23 -12.15 1.85 6.84
CA SER A 23 -11.04 1.35 7.65
C SER A 23 -9.70 1.47 6.91
N GLY A 24 -9.65 1.12 5.62
CA GLY A 24 -8.46 1.29 4.78
C GLY A 24 -8.03 2.74 4.59
N ASN A 25 -8.99 3.61 4.29
CA ASN A 25 -8.72 5.04 4.10
C ASN A 25 -8.25 5.72 5.40
N ILE A 26 -8.83 5.35 6.55
CA ILE A 26 -8.37 5.84 7.86
C ILE A 26 -6.94 5.37 8.10
N LEU A 27 -6.65 4.08 7.94
CA LEU A 27 -5.31 3.52 8.15
C LEU A 27 -4.25 4.20 7.28
N GLY A 28 -4.52 4.34 5.97
CA GLY A 28 -3.61 5.00 5.04
C GLY A 28 -3.35 6.48 5.38
N LYS A 29 -4.42 7.22 5.73
CA LYS A 29 -4.28 8.63 6.14
C LYS A 29 -3.55 8.78 7.48
N SER A 30 -3.80 7.91 8.44
CA SER A 30 -3.08 7.92 9.71
C SER A 30 -1.59 7.67 9.50
N ALA A 31 -1.21 6.76 8.59
CA ALA A 31 0.19 6.54 8.25
C ALA A 31 0.87 7.81 7.70
N VAL A 32 0.18 8.57 6.85
CA VAL A 32 0.71 9.82 6.28
C VAL A 32 0.73 10.96 7.29
N TYR A 33 -0.42 11.27 7.90
CA TYR A 33 -0.60 12.49 8.70
C TYR A 33 -0.12 12.36 10.16
N LEU A 34 -0.18 11.16 10.74
CA LEU A 34 0.18 10.97 12.16
C LEU A 34 1.57 10.34 12.31
N ALA A 35 1.93 9.41 11.41
CA ALA A 35 3.23 8.75 11.45
C ALA A 35 4.28 9.37 10.49
N GLY A 36 3.90 10.36 9.68
CA GLY A 36 4.81 11.03 8.75
C GLY A 36 5.29 10.14 7.58
N GLY A 37 4.60 9.03 7.32
CA GLY A 37 4.94 8.09 6.26
C GLY A 37 4.64 8.61 4.86
N THR A 38 5.32 8.04 3.86
CA THR A 38 4.98 8.24 2.45
C THR A 38 4.17 7.05 1.95
N ILE A 39 3.07 7.31 1.25
CA ILE A 39 2.21 6.27 0.67
C ILE A 39 2.32 6.25 -0.85
N ALA A 40 2.19 5.06 -1.44
CA ALA A 40 2.08 4.83 -2.86
C ALA A 40 0.80 4.03 -3.14
N GLY A 41 0.02 4.42 -4.15
CA GLY A 41 -1.26 3.81 -4.49
C GLY A 41 -1.22 3.16 -5.87
N LEU A 42 -1.72 1.93 -5.97
CA LEU A 42 -1.82 1.18 -7.22
C LEU A 42 -3.10 0.33 -7.21
N ILE A 43 -3.85 0.36 -8.31
CA ILE A 43 -4.97 -0.55 -8.54
C ILE A 43 -4.48 -1.69 -9.44
N LEU A 44 -4.73 -2.92 -9.00
CA LEU A 44 -4.36 -4.16 -9.67
C LEU A 44 -5.61 -4.96 -10.06
N GLY A 45 -5.43 -5.96 -10.93
CA GLY A 45 -6.51 -6.87 -11.38
C GLY A 45 -7.15 -6.50 -12.73
N ALA A 46 -6.85 -5.33 -13.29
CA ALA A 46 -7.14 -4.99 -14.68
C ALA A 46 -6.04 -5.50 -15.63
N ALA A 47 -6.19 -5.26 -16.94
CA ALA A 47 -5.19 -5.66 -17.95
C ALA A 47 -3.82 -4.97 -17.80
N ALA A 48 -3.76 -3.85 -17.07
CA ALA A 48 -2.54 -3.17 -16.69
C ALA A 48 -2.75 -2.47 -15.33
N PRO A 49 -1.68 -2.19 -14.56
CA PRO A 49 -1.79 -1.44 -13.31
C PRO A 49 -2.28 -0.01 -13.55
N ILE A 50 -3.15 0.48 -12.67
CA ILE A 50 -3.75 1.82 -12.78
C ILE A 50 -3.32 2.66 -11.58
N VAL A 51 -2.69 3.80 -11.85
CA VAL A 51 -2.28 4.77 -10.81
C VAL A 51 -3.41 5.76 -10.58
N ILE A 52 -4.03 5.72 -9.39
CA ILE A 52 -4.99 6.72 -8.93
C ILE A 52 -4.46 7.32 -7.63
N VAL A 53 -4.20 8.62 -7.66
CA VAL A 53 -3.64 9.38 -6.53
C VAL A 53 -4.68 10.36 -6.00
N SER A 54 -4.55 10.71 -4.72
CA SER A 54 -5.33 11.78 -4.12
C SER A 54 -4.78 13.14 -4.54
N ARG A 55 -5.68 14.12 -4.68
CA ARG A 55 -5.27 15.53 -4.93
C ARG A 55 -4.31 16.05 -3.86
N ALA A 56 -4.52 15.64 -2.61
CA ALA A 56 -3.71 16.02 -1.47
C ALA A 56 -2.33 15.33 -1.41
N ASP A 57 -2.04 14.37 -2.29
CA ASP A 57 -0.77 13.65 -2.26
C ASP A 57 0.38 14.55 -2.73
N SER A 58 1.50 14.42 -2.03
CA SER A 58 2.75 15.12 -2.33
C SER A 58 3.36 14.62 -3.65
N ALA A 59 4.24 15.42 -4.26
CA ALA A 59 4.96 15.00 -5.46
C ALA A 59 5.76 13.70 -5.26
N PRO A 60 6.48 13.49 -4.12
CA PRO A 60 7.12 12.20 -3.83
C PRO A 60 6.16 11.01 -3.76
N SER A 61 4.98 11.17 -3.15
CA SER A 61 3.97 10.11 -3.07
C SER A 61 3.43 9.71 -4.45
N LYS A 62 3.19 10.71 -5.31
CA LYS A 62 2.79 10.48 -6.71
C LYS A 62 3.88 9.76 -7.50
N LEU A 63 5.14 10.19 -7.36
CA LEU A 63 6.27 9.53 -8.00
C LEU A 63 6.44 8.08 -7.51
N ALA A 64 6.31 7.84 -6.20
CA ALA A 64 6.38 6.50 -5.64
C ALA A 64 5.28 5.59 -6.20
N SER A 65 4.06 6.12 -6.43
CA SER A 65 2.96 5.38 -7.06
C SER A 65 3.27 4.99 -8.51
N ILE A 66 3.87 5.90 -9.29
CA ILE A 66 4.33 5.61 -10.66
C ILE A 66 5.43 4.55 -10.64
N ALA A 67 6.43 4.70 -9.77
CA ALA A 67 7.52 3.75 -9.63
C ALA A 67 7.01 2.35 -9.24
N LEU A 68 6.04 2.28 -8.32
CA LEU A 68 5.40 1.04 -7.91
C LEU A 68 4.67 0.36 -9.08
N ALA A 69 3.96 1.15 -9.90
CA ALA A 69 3.31 0.63 -11.11
C ALA A 69 4.33 0.02 -12.08
N SER A 70 5.42 0.75 -12.39
CA SER A 70 6.48 0.26 -13.27
C SER A 70 7.15 -1.00 -12.71
N TYR A 71 7.43 -1.03 -11.40
CA TYR A 71 8.03 -2.18 -10.73
C TYR A 71 7.13 -3.42 -10.77
N SER A 72 5.80 -3.24 -10.62
CA SER A 72 4.84 -4.35 -10.66
C SER A 72 4.87 -5.08 -12.01
N ILE A 73 4.99 -4.35 -13.11
CA ILE A 73 5.06 -4.92 -14.47
C ILE A 73 6.39 -5.65 -14.69
N LEU A 74 7.51 -5.02 -14.30
CA LEU A 74 8.84 -5.62 -14.46
C LEU A 74 9.00 -6.90 -13.65
N SER A 75 8.36 -6.96 -12.47
CA SER A 75 8.40 -8.14 -11.62
C SER A 75 7.57 -9.29 -12.20
N SER A 76 6.40 -9.00 -12.80
CA SER A 76 5.59 -10.02 -13.47
C SER A 76 6.32 -10.72 -14.61
N ASN A 77 7.12 -10.00 -15.40
CA ASN A 77 7.86 -10.58 -16.54
C ASN A 77 9.06 -11.45 -16.14
N LYS A 78 9.42 -11.55 -14.85
CA LYS A 78 10.52 -12.39 -14.37
C LYS A 78 10.09 -13.80 -13.98
N ASP A 79 8.79 -13.99 -13.74
CA ASP A 79 8.21 -15.26 -13.30
C ASP A 79 7.59 -16.06 -14.47
N ASP A 80 7.64 -15.51 -15.69
CA ASP A 80 7.34 -16.14 -16.99
C ASP A 80 8.63 -16.53 -17.74
#